data_AF-A0A3A0FA29-F1
#
_entry.id   AF-A0A3A0FA29-F1
#
_cell.length_a   1.000
_cell.length_b   1.000
_cell.length_c   1.000
_cell.angle_alpha   90.00
_cell.angle_beta   90.00
_cell.angle_gamma   90.00
#
_symmetry.space_group_name_H-M   'P 1'
#
loop_
_entity.id
_entity.type
_entity.pdbx_description
1 polymer ?
#
loop_
_entity_poly.entity_id
_entity_poly.type
_entity_poly.pdbx_seq_one_letter_code
_entity_poly.pdbx_strand_id
1 'polypeptide(L)'
;MDEAAKGMCMKRRIRAILVSSSTAALLAGCAALPLGSPQPPAEPPPLDAADTNATRTYLGLAAVRENGADWAGALDRIDKALAQQPASRSALLRRAQILLISGAPDLDKPREILTRAGDEGGDALVARAWLEWAEGAHEAALATAQRAAEAGADDARVQWLAARLLGEHGSPEAAL
;
A
#
# COMPACT_ATOMS: atom_id res chain seq x y z
N MET A 1 -12.76 -1.26 55.40
CA MET A 1 -11.51 -0.51 55.56
C MET A 1 -11.04 -0.15 54.16
N ASP A 2 -11.80 0.62 53.38
CA ASP A 2 -11.99 2.10 53.48
C ASP A 2 -10.66 2.82 53.22
N GLU A 3 -10.46 3.75 52.29
CA GLU A 3 -11.25 4.73 51.51
C GLU A 3 -10.58 4.87 50.12
N ALA A 4 -11.17 5.18 48.96
CA ALA A 4 -12.26 6.06 48.56
C ALA A 4 -12.05 7.58 48.80
N ALA A 5 -11.25 8.24 47.95
CA ALA A 5 -11.39 9.68 47.64
C ALA A 5 -10.78 9.95 46.24
N LYS A 6 -11.51 10.22 45.15
CA LYS A 6 -12.63 11.13 44.86
C LYS A 6 -12.24 12.62 44.95
N GLY A 7 -11.82 13.15 43.79
CA GLY A 7 -12.50 14.30 43.20
C GLY A 7 -11.87 15.70 43.33
N MET A 8 -12.19 16.49 42.31
CA MET A 8 -12.17 17.96 42.19
C MET A 8 -10.86 18.61 41.73
N CYS A 9 -10.80 19.10 40.49
CA CYS A 9 -11.45 20.31 39.93
C CYS A 9 -10.74 21.59 40.36
N MET A 10 -9.91 22.14 39.47
CA MET A 10 -9.51 23.56 39.46
C MET A 10 -8.59 23.82 38.26
N LYS A 11 -8.65 24.90 37.47
CA LYS A 11 -9.59 26.00 37.26
C LYS A 11 -9.10 26.62 35.95
N ARG A 12 -9.99 26.80 34.96
CA ARG A 12 -9.73 27.65 33.79
C ARG A 12 -9.44 29.08 34.29
N ARG A 13 -8.38 29.70 33.79
CA ARG A 13 -8.23 31.18 33.85
C ARG A 13 -7.79 31.70 32.49
N ILE A 14 -8.81 32.10 31.74
CA ILE A 14 -8.73 33.07 30.65
C ILE A 14 -8.29 34.39 31.28
N ARG A 15 -7.23 35.00 30.75
CA ARG A 15 -7.02 36.46 30.87
C ARG A 15 -6.65 37.01 29.49
N ALA A 16 -7.63 37.70 28.93
CA ALA A 16 -7.43 38.67 27.87
C ALA A 16 -6.48 39.77 28.36
N ILE A 17 -5.53 40.16 27.50
CA ILE A 17 -4.88 41.46 27.58
C ILE A 17 -5.13 42.14 26.24
N LEU A 18 -5.80 43.27 26.35
CA LEU A 18 -6.18 44.19 25.29
C LEU A 18 -5.24 45.41 25.40
N VAL A 19 -5.11 46.14 24.28
CA VAL A 19 -4.57 47.51 24.13
C VAL A 19 -3.05 47.63 23.97
N SER A 20 -2.59 48.04 22.78
CA SER A 20 -2.38 49.47 22.51
C SER A 20 -2.00 49.73 21.05
N SER A 21 -2.48 50.86 20.56
CA SER A 21 -2.48 51.30 19.17
C SER A 21 -1.25 52.14 18.79
N SER A 22 -1.00 52.16 17.48
CA SER A 22 -0.64 53.33 16.67
C SER A 22 0.81 53.50 16.17
N THR A 23 0.84 53.96 14.91
CA THR A 23 1.90 54.59 14.10
C THR A 23 2.87 53.65 13.38
N ALA A 24 3.23 53.82 12.10
CA ALA A 24 2.71 54.63 11.00
C ALA A 24 3.31 54.05 9.69
N ALA A 25 2.75 54.50 8.57
CA ALA A 25 2.96 54.04 7.20
C ALA A 25 4.37 54.29 6.60
N LEU A 26 4.54 53.75 5.37
CA LEU A 26 5.58 53.92 4.32
C LEU A 26 6.47 52.66 4.19
N LEU A 27 6.71 52.02 3.04
CA LEU A 27 6.54 52.37 1.62
C LEU A 27 6.67 51.08 0.77
N ALA A 28 6.13 51.13 -0.44
CA ALA A 28 6.61 50.49 -1.66
C ALA A 28 6.50 48.95 -1.83
N GLY A 29 5.60 48.57 -2.74
CA GLY A 29 5.97 47.71 -3.86
C GLY A 29 6.03 46.21 -3.58
N CYS A 30 4.87 45.57 -3.43
CA CYS A 30 4.72 44.19 -3.85
C CYS A 30 3.60 44.15 -4.89
N ALA A 31 4.01 43.92 -6.13
CA ALA A 31 3.12 43.56 -7.21
C ALA A 31 2.20 42.42 -6.77
N ALA A 32 0.94 42.53 -7.18
CA ALA A 32 -0.11 41.57 -6.93
C ALA A 32 0.34 40.13 -7.19
N LEU A 33 0.55 39.36 -6.12
CA LEU A 33 0.40 37.91 -6.20
C LEU A 33 -1.11 37.66 -6.32
N PRO A 34 -1.60 37.00 -7.37
CA PRO A 34 -2.93 36.43 -7.28
C PRO A 34 -2.87 35.46 -6.10
N LEU A 35 -3.60 35.77 -5.03
CA LEU A 35 -3.98 34.80 -4.03
C LEU A 35 -4.64 33.66 -4.81
N GLY A 36 -3.85 32.62 -5.10
CA GLY A 36 -4.34 31.40 -5.72
C GLY A 36 -5.52 30.97 -4.88
N SER A 37 -6.68 30.88 -5.51
CA SER A 37 -7.87 30.26 -4.94
C SER A 37 -7.41 29.00 -4.21
N PRO A 38 -7.90 28.72 -2.98
CA PRO A 38 -7.56 27.48 -2.30
C PRO A 38 -7.81 26.35 -3.28
N GLN A 39 -6.72 25.74 -3.75
CA GLN A 39 -6.80 24.67 -4.72
C GLN A 39 -7.62 23.59 -4.00
N PRO A 40 -8.76 23.15 -4.55
CA PRO A 40 -9.53 22.08 -3.93
C PRO A 40 -8.57 20.93 -3.68
N PRO A 41 -8.68 20.23 -2.53
CA PRO A 41 -7.77 19.14 -2.20
C PRO A 41 -7.69 18.23 -3.43
N ALA A 42 -6.49 18.11 -4.00
CA ALA A 42 -6.28 17.38 -5.24
C ALA A 42 -6.92 16.01 -5.07
N GLU A 43 -7.85 15.67 -5.96
CA GLU A 43 -8.48 14.36 -5.92
C GLU A 43 -7.35 13.32 -5.93
N PRO A 44 -7.39 12.33 -5.02
CA PRO A 44 -6.37 11.30 -5.01
C PRO A 44 -6.30 10.69 -6.40
N PRO A 45 -5.09 10.50 -6.95
CA PRO A 45 -4.96 9.99 -8.31
C PRO A 45 -5.72 8.67 -8.44
N PRO A 46 -6.36 8.42 -9.59
CA PRO A 46 -6.99 7.14 -9.83
C PRO A 46 -5.97 6.02 -9.64
N LEU A 47 -6.45 4.84 -9.24
CA LEU A 47 -5.61 3.66 -9.00
C LEU A 47 -4.71 3.33 -10.21
N ASP A 48 -5.21 3.59 -11.41
CA ASP A 48 -4.52 3.32 -12.68
C ASP A 48 -3.70 4.51 -13.20
N ALA A 49 -3.48 5.53 -12.39
CA ALA A 49 -2.52 6.57 -12.72
C ALA A 49 -1.12 5.95 -12.88
N ALA A 50 -0.48 6.23 -14.02
CA ALA A 50 0.87 5.75 -14.29
C ALA A 50 1.81 6.06 -13.11
N ASP A 51 2.61 5.06 -12.71
CA ASP A 51 3.51 5.21 -11.57
C ASP A 51 4.47 6.38 -11.80
N THR A 52 4.67 7.20 -10.76
CA THR A 52 5.69 8.25 -10.81
C THR A 52 7.09 7.66 -10.96
N ASN A 53 8.06 8.46 -11.44
CA ASN A 53 9.46 8.02 -11.50
C ASN A 53 9.97 7.59 -10.11
N ALA A 54 9.59 8.31 -9.05
CA ALA A 54 9.98 7.97 -7.69
C ALA A 54 9.39 6.61 -7.25
N THR A 55 8.10 6.39 -7.51
CA THR A 55 7.42 5.10 -7.27
C THR A 55 8.16 3.96 -7.98
N ARG A 56 8.47 4.12 -9.28
CA ARG A 56 9.21 3.14 -10.07
C ARG A 56 10.61 2.86 -9.53
N THR A 57 11.34 3.89 -9.08
CA THR A 57 12.66 3.71 -8.46
C THR A 57 12.57 2.85 -7.20
N TYR A 58 11.61 3.13 -6.31
CA TYR A 58 11.44 2.34 -5.09
C TYR A 58 11.00 0.91 -5.37
N LEU A 59 10.14 0.68 -6.36
CA LEU A 59 9.77 -0.67 -6.82
C LEU A 59 10.99 -1.45 -7.35
N GLY A 60 11.84 -0.81 -8.14
CA GLY A 60 13.10 -1.41 -8.60
C GLY A 60 14.04 -1.78 -7.45
N LEU A 61 14.16 -0.90 -6.45
CA LEU A 61 14.97 -1.17 -5.25
C LEU A 61 14.38 -2.30 -4.38
N ALA A 62 13.05 -2.42 -4.32
CA ALA A 62 12.40 -3.55 -3.65
C ALA A 62 12.74 -4.87 -4.36
N ALA A 63 12.64 -4.91 -5.69
CA ALA A 63 12.95 -6.10 -6.49
C ALA A 63 14.41 -6.58 -6.28
N VAL A 64 15.37 -5.66 -6.19
CA VAL A 64 16.77 -6.02 -5.89
C VAL A 64 16.91 -6.69 -4.52
N ARG A 65 16.13 -6.27 -3.52
CA ARG A 65 16.15 -6.85 -2.17
C ARG A 65 15.46 -8.22 -2.13
N GLU A 66 14.37 -8.37 -2.87
CA GLU A 66 13.68 -9.66 -3.01
C GLU A 66 14.58 -10.73 -3.63
N ASN A 67 15.42 -10.37 -4.60
CA ASN A 67 16.41 -11.29 -5.16
C ASN A 67 17.41 -11.81 -4.11
N GLY A 68 17.64 -11.03 -3.05
CA GLY A 68 18.44 -11.44 -1.89
C GLY A 68 17.63 -12.05 -0.74
N ALA A 69 16.34 -12.34 -0.95
CA ALA A 69 15.38 -12.75 0.08
C ALA A 69 15.28 -11.79 1.28
N ASP A 70 15.67 -10.53 1.12
CA ASP A 70 15.51 -9.48 2.12
C ASP A 70 14.09 -8.91 2.07
N TRP A 71 13.14 -9.68 2.59
CA TRP A 71 11.71 -9.34 2.56
C TRP A 71 11.39 -8.09 3.38
N ALA A 72 12.03 -7.92 4.53
CA ALA A 72 11.84 -6.76 5.39
C ALA A 72 12.34 -5.47 4.71
N GLY A 73 13.54 -5.52 4.11
CA GLY A 73 14.06 -4.40 3.36
C GLY A 73 13.27 -4.12 2.07
N ALA A 74 12.74 -5.15 1.40
CA ALA A 74 11.85 -4.96 0.26
C ALA A 74 10.56 -4.22 0.67
N LEU A 75 9.92 -4.62 1.78
CA LEU A 75 8.74 -3.95 2.32
C LEU A 75 9.01 -2.48 2.66
N ASP A 76 10.16 -2.14 3.27
CA ASP A 76 10.54 -0.73 3.53
C ASP A 76 10.58 0.11 2.23
N ARG A 77 11.07 -0.47 1.12
CA ARG A 77 11.09 0.22 -0.17
C ARG A 77 9.69 0.36 -0.76
N ILE A 78 8.85 -0.66 -0.64
CA ILE A 78 7.46 -0.58 -1.08
C ILE A 78 6.67 0.45 -0.27
N ASP A 79 6.86 0.51 1.04
CA ASP A 79 6.22 1.52 1.89
C ASP A 79 6.65 2.94 1.51
N LYS A 80 7.92 3.14 1.10
CA LYS A 80 8.39 4.41 0.51
C LYS A 80 7.73 4.72 -0.84
N ALA A 81 7.52 3.72 -1.69
CA ALA A 81 6.80 3.90 -2.95
C ALA A 81 5.35 4.37 -2.70
N LEU A 82 4.66 3.73 -1.76
CA LEU A 82 3.30 4.07 -1.36
C LEU A 82 3.22 5.43 -0.64
N ALA A 83 4.26 5.87 0.05
CA ALA A 83 4.32 7.22 0.60
C ALA A 83 4.38 8.30 -0.49
N GLN A 84 4.99 8.00 -1.65
CA GLN A 84 5.01 8.92 -2.80
C GLN A 84 3.68 8.90 -3.58
N GLN A 85 3.13 7.70 -3.80
CA GLN A 85 1.89 7.51 -4.51
C GLN A 85 1.03 6.46 -3.78
N PRO A 86 0.17 6.89 -2.85
CA PRO A 86 -0.62 5.97 -2.03
C PRO A 86 -1.53 5.06 -2.84
N ALA A 87 -1.97 5.51 -4.02
CA ALA A 87 -2.82 4.76 -4.94
C ALA A 87 -2.02 4.08 -6.07
N SER A 88 -0.70 3.86 -5.92
CA SER A 88 0.05 3.07 -6.89
C SER A 88 -0.40 1.61 -6.83
N ARG A 89 -1.11 1.18 -7.88
CA ARG A 89 -1.57 -0.20 -8.01
C ARG A 89 -0.42 -1.20 -7.96
N SER A 90 0.64 -0.94 -8.72
CA SER A 90 1.85 -1.77 -8.76
C SER A 90 2.46 -1.95 -7.37
N ALA A 91 2.57 -0.86 -6.60
CA ALA A 91 3.14 -0.92 -5.26
C ALA A 91 2.23 -1.64 -4.26
N LEU A 92 0.90 -1.49 -4.37
CA LEU A 92 -0.05 -2.23 -3.55
C LEU A 92 0.02 -3.73 -3.84
N LEU A 93 -0.08 -4.13 -5.11
CA LEU A 93 -0.01 -5.54 -5.51
C LEU A 93 1.31 -6.17 -5.06
N ARG A 94 2.43 -5.46 -5.25
CA ARG A 94 3.73 -5.98 -4.81
C ARG A 94 3.82 -6.12 -3.29
N ARG A 95 3.26 -5.17 -2.53
CA ARG A 95 3.21 -5.28 -1.08
C ARG A 95 2.46 -6.52 -0.62
N ALA A 96 1.29 -6.77 -1.20
CA ALA A 96 0.48 -7.95 -0.88
C ALA A 96 1.26 -9.24 -1.17
N GLN A 97 1.89 -9.34 -2.35
CA GLN A 97 2.71 -10.50 -2.72
C GLN A 97 3.85 -10.75 -1.72
N ILE A 98 4.60 -9.71 -1.33
CA ILE A 98 5.71 -9.88 -0.38
C ILE A 98 5.19 -10.33 0.99
N LEU A 99 4.07 -9.77 1.47
CA LEU A 99 3.45 -10.21 2.74
C LEU A 99 3.08 -11.70 2.69
N LEU A 100 2.52 -12.16 1.58
CA LEU A 100 2.12 -13.56 1.41
C LEU A 100 3.34 -14.50 1.34
N ILE A 101 4.34 -14.16 0.53
CA ILE A 101 5.53 -14.99 0.32
C ILE A 101 6.44 -15.01 1.56
N SER A 102 6.51 -13.91 2.31
CA SER A 102 7.28 -13.84 3.57
C SER A 102 6.58 -14.54 4.74
N GLY A 103 5.38 -15.09 4.54
CA GLY A 103 4.65 -15.84 5.56
C GLY A 103 4.04 -14.94 6.63
N ALA A 104 3.36 -13.86 6.21
CA ALA A 104 2.64 -13.00 7.15
C ALA A 104 1.70 -13.85 8.04
N PRO A 105 1.75 -13.69 9.37
CA PRO A 105 0.93 -14.49 10.29
C PRO A 105 -0.56 -14.14 10.21
N ASP A 106 -0.89 -12.99 9.63
CA ASP A 106 -2.24 -12.45 9.47
C ASP A 106 -2.50 -12.14 7.99
N LEU A 107 -3.55 -12.74 7.45
CA LEU A 107 -3.97 -12.62 6.05
C LEU A 107 -4.96 -11.46 5.82
N ASP A 108 -5.42 -10.78 6.88
CA ASP A 108 -6.35 -9.65 6.75
C ASP A 108 -5.73 -8.49 5.98
N LYS A 109 -4.45 -8.20 6.28
CA LYS A 109 -3.72 -7.12 5.63
C LYS A 109 -3.49 -7.33 4.13
N PRO A 110 -2.95 -8.46 3.64
CA PRO A 110 -2.87 -8.69 2.20
C PRO A 110 -4.26 -8.70 1.54
N ARG A 111 -5.30 -9.21 2.21
CA ARG A 111 -6.68 -9.17 1.69
C ARG A 111 -7.18 -7.75 1.47
N GLU A 112 -7.02 -6.87 2.47
CA GLU A 112 -7.39 -5.45 2.37
C GLU A 112 -6.66 -4.76 1.21
N ILE A 113 -5.34 -5.00 1.09
CA ILE A 113 -4.53 -4.42 0.02
C ILE A 113 -5.02 -4.87 -1.35
N LEU A 114 -5.33 -6.15 -1.53
CA LEU A 114 -5.83 -6.68 -2.80
C LEU A 114 -7.21 -6.15 -3.15
N THR A 115 -8.12 -6.02 -2.18
CA THR A 115 -9.41 -5.35 -2.38
C THR A 115 -9.21 -3.91 -2.87
N ARG A 116 -8.24 -3.19 -2.30
CA ARG A 116 -7.93 -1.82 -2.72
C ARG A 116 -7.26 -1.74 -4.10
N ALA A 117 -6.43 -2.72 -4.44
CA ALA A 117 -5.73 -2.78 -5.72
C ALA A 117 -6.62 -3.26 -6.88
N GLY A 118 -7.79 -3.85 -6.59
CA GLY A 118 -8.70 -4.38 -7.58
C GLY A 118 -8.18 -5.65 -8.26
N ASP A 119 -9.08 -6.37 -8.94
CA ASP A 119 -8.82 -7.73 -9.44
C ASP A 119 -8.36 -7.78 -10.92
N GLU A 120 -8.05 -6.64 -11.53
CA GLU A 120 -7.78 -6.57 -12.97
C GLU A 120 -6.34 -6.95 -13.35
N GLY A 121 -6.17 -7.76 -14.39
CA GLY A 121 -4.86 -8.07 -14.97
C GLY A 121 -4.05 -9.14 -14.25
N GLY A 122 -2.99 -9.58 -14.92
CA GLY A 122 -2.15 -10.70 -14.51
C GLY A 122 -1.63 -10.60 -13.07
N ASP A 123 -0.98 -9.49 -12.72
CA ASP A 123 -0.35 -9.29 -11.40
C ASP A 123 -1.31 -9.41 -10.22
N ALA A 124 -2.56 -8.95 -10.40
CA ALA A 124 -3.60 -9.08 -9.37
C ALA A 124 -4.05 -10.53 -9.21
N LEU A 125 -4.21 -11.24 -10.33
CA LEU A 125 -4.49 -12.69 -10.30
C LEU A 125 -3.36 -13.46 -9.62
N VAL A 126 -2.09 -13.11 -9.87
CA VAL A 126 -0.95 -13.74 -9.17
C VAL A 126 -1.09 -13.54 -7.66
N ALA A 127 -1.29 -12.30 -7.21
CA ALA A 127 -1.36 -12.00 -5.79
C ALA A 127 -2.59 -12.64 -5.12
N ARG A 128 -3.71 -12.75 -5.86
CA ARG A 128 -4.91 -13.47 -5.41
C ARG A 128 -4.66 -14.96 -5.25
N ALA A 129 -4.01 -15.61 -6.22
CA ALA A 129 -3.67 -17.02 -6.13
C ALA A 129 -2.78 -17.33 -4.91
N TRP A 130 -1.82 -16.45 -4.60
CA TRP A 130 -1.02 -16.57 -3.38
C TRP A 130 -1.84 -16.43 -2.10
N LEU A 131 -2.83 -15.54 -2.06
CA LEU A 131 -3.72 -15.39 -0.92
C LEU A 131 -4.59 -16.64 -0.73
N GLU A 132 -5.22 -17.12 -1.80
CA GLU A 132 -6.03 -18.34 -1.80
C GLU A 132 -5.21 -19.54 -1.34
N TRP A 133 -3.94 -19.65 -1.77
CA TRP A 133 -3.03 -20.69 -1.31
C TRP A 133 -2.73 -20.58 0.18
N ALA A 134 -2.42 -19.37 0.67
CA ALA A 134 -2.16 -19.12 2.09
C ALA A 134 -3.40 -19.38 2.98
N GLU A 135 -4.60 -19.22 2.42
CA GLU A 135 -5.88 -19.55 3.06
C GLU A 135 -6.21 -21.06 3.02
N GLY A 136 -5.41 -21.87 2.33
CA GLY A 136 -5.62 -23.31 2.16
C GLY A 136 -6.61 -23.66 1.04
N ALA A 137 -7.05 -22.70 0.23
CA ALA A 137 -7.94 -22.89 -0.91
C ALA A 137 -7.15 -23.31 -2.17
N HIS A 138 -6.42 -24.43 -2.10
CA HIS A 138 -5.45 -24.85 -3.12
C HIS A 138 -6.03 -25.00 -4.55
N GLU A 139 -7.24 -25.55 -4.68
CA GLU A 139 -7.93 -25.69 -5.98
C GLU A 139 -8.28 -24.32 -6.60
N ALA A 140 -8.77 -23.39 -5.77
CA ALA A 140 -9.06 -22.03 -6.21
C ALA A 140 -7.78 -21.30 -6.62
N ALA A 141 -6.72 -21.45 -5.82
CA ALA A 141 -5.41 -20.87 -6.09
C ALA A 141 -4.86 -21.35 -7.44
N LEU A 142 -5.00 -22.64 -7.76
CA LEU A 142 -4.54 -23.20 -9.05
C LEU A 142 -5.33 -22.62 -10.22
N ALA A 143 -6.66 -22.59 -10.13
CA ALA A 143 -7.51 -22.02 -11.17
C ALA A 143 -7.21 -20.52 -11.39
N THR A 144 -6.94 -19.76 -10.31
CA THR A 144 -6.56 -18.36 -10.40
C THR A 144 -5.16 -18.18 -11.00
N ALA A 145 -4.19 -19.02 -10.65
CA ALA A 145 -2.85 -18.99 -11.24
C ALA A 145 -2.87 -19.29 -12.75
N GLN A 146 -3.71 -20.24 -13.20
CA GLN A 146 -3.90 -20.54 -14.62
C GLN A 146 -4.48 -19.34 -15.38
N ARG A 147 -5.51 -18.69 -14.83
CA ARG A 147 -6.05 -17.44 -15.41
C ARG A 147 -5.00 -16.34 -15.48
N ALA A 148 -4.10 -16.24 -14.49
CA ALA A 148 -3.01 -15.28 -14.52
C ALA A 148 -2.04 -15.55 -15.70
N ALA A 149 -1.70 -16.82 -15.92
CA ALA A 149 -0.86 -17.24 -17.04
C ALA A 149 -1.52 -16.94 -18.40
N GLU A 150 -2.81 -17.25 -18.54
CA GLU A 150 -3.61 -16.94 -19.74
C GLU A 150 -3.72 -15.44 -20.01
N ALA A 151 -3.78 -14.62 -18.95
CA ALA A 151 -3.78 -13.16 -19.03
C ALA A 151 -2.41 -12.57 -19.41
N GLY A 152 -1.40 -13.40 -19.70
CA GLY A 152 -0.07 -12.95 -20.09
C GLY A 152 0.76 -12.40 -18.93
N ALA A 153 0.51 -12.86 -17.70
CA ALA A 153 1.46 -12.65 -16.61
C ALA A 153 2.75 -13.42 -16.93
N ASP A 154 3.68 -12.79 -17.65
CA ASP A 154 5.00 -13.33 -17.95
C ASP A 154 5.90 -13.20 -16.72
N ASP A 155 5.53 -13.95 -15.69
CA ASP A 155 6.24 -13.97 -14.42
C ASP A 155 6.59 -15.42 -14.10
N ALA A 156 7.89 -15.71 -14.05
CA ALA A 156 8.42 -17.01 -13.60
C ALA A 156 7.81 -17.44 -12.25
N ARG A 157 7.34 -16.50 -11.43
CA ARG A 157 6.63 -16.78 -10.18
C ARG A 157 5.24 -17.37 -10.37
N VAL A 158 4.51 -16.99 -11.43
CA VAL A 158 3.21 -17.61 -11.76
C VAL A 158 3.41 -19.05 -12.17
N GLN A 159 4.39 -19.29 -13.04
CA GLN A 159 4.74 -20.64 -13.48
C GLN A 159 5.23 -21.50 -12.31
N TRP A 160 6.07 -20.93 -11.44
CA TRP A 160 6.52 -21.62 -10.23
C TRP A 160 5.37 -21.92 -9.26
N LEU A 161 4.46 -20.97 -9.03
CA LEU A 161 3.30 -21.17 -8.13
C LEU A 161 2.36 -22.24 -8.70
N ALA A 162 2.04 -22.18 -9.98
CA ALA A 162 1.21 -23.18 -10.64
C ALA A 162 1.87 -24.57 -10.60
N ALA A 163 3.16 -24.68 -10.93
CA ALA A 163 3.90 -25.93 -10.86
C ALA A 163 3.95 -26.51 -9.43
N ARG A 164 4.12 -25.64 -8.42
CA ARG A 164 4.08 -26.05 -7.01
C ARG A 164 2.71 -26.57 -6.60
N LEU A 165 1.64 -25.83 -6.93
CA LEU A 165 0.27 -26.24 -6.63
C LEU A 165 -0.07 -27.58 -7.27
N LEU A 166 0.35 -27.79 -8.53
CA LEU A 166 0.19 -29.05 -9.24
C LEU A 166 1.01 -30.19 -8.63
N GLY A 167 2.22 -29.93 -8.14
CA GLY A 167 3.05 -30.96 -7.51
C GLY A 167 2.60 -31.36 -6.10
N GLU A 168 2.09 -30.42 -5.31
CA GLU A 168 1.66 -30.67 -3.92
C GLU A 168 0.21 -31.17 -3.83
N HIS A 169 -0.65 -30.75 -4.77
CA HIS A 169 -2.10 -30.99 -4.70
C HIS A 169 -2.75 -31.47 -6.01
N GLY A 170 -2.05 -31.33 -7.14
CA GLY A 170 -2.55 -31.79 -8.43
C GLY A 170 -2.31 -33.29 -8.66
N SER A 171 -3.15 -33.88 -9.50
CA SER A 171 -2.85 -35.18 -10.09
C SER A 171 -1.60 -35.04 -10.97
N PRO A 172 -0.59 -35.94 -10.87
CA PRO A 172 0.71 -35.78 -11.53
C PRO A 172 0.65 -35.69 -13.07
N GLU A 173 -0.50 -36.00 -13.67
CA GLU A 173 -0.74 -35.90 -15.11
C GLU A 173 -0.83 -34.46 -15.63
N ALA A 174 -1.08 -33.47 -14.77
CA ALA A 174 -1.21 -32.06 -15.15
C ALA A 174 0.13 -31.27 -15.10
N ALA A 175 1.23 -31.90 -14.72
CA ALA A 175 2.55 -31.25 -14.52
C ALA A 175 3.54 -31.42 -15.70
N LEU A 176 3.08 -31.93 -16.85
CA LEU A 176 3.86 -32.17 -18.08
C LEU A 176 3.37 -31.28 -19.22
#